data_AF-A0A3M5GNX3-F1
#
_entry.id   AF-A0A3M5GNX3-F1
#
_cell.length_a   1.000
_cell.length_b   1.000
_cell.length_c   1.000
_cell.angle_alpha   90.00
_cell.angle_beta   90.00
_cell.angle_gamma   90.00
#
_symmetry.space_group_name_H-M   'P 1'
#
loop_
_entity.id
_entity.type
_entity.pdbx_description
1 polymer ?
#
loop_
_entity_poly.entity_id
_entity_poly.type
_entity_poly.pdbx_seq_one_letter_code
_entity_poly.pdbx_strand_id
1 'polypeptide(L)'
;MPTLTRGAAKAVSTLFFRGKNCGLALGLLGVSAVPDLAQAQGFLEDSHGTLTLRNYYMDRDYKDDGAKTATREWAQGFIINAESGFTEGPVGFGLDARTLVGVKLDSLPDRSGTELLPISASDGRAADEYSRLALTGKLKFRETTIKTGDV
;
A
#
# COMPACT_ATOMS: atom_id res chain seq x y z
N MET A 1 -58.93 32.98 21.20
CA MET A 1 -59.43 31.91 20.32
C MET A 1 -59.77 32.55 18.98
N PRO A 2 -59.30 32.01 17.84
CA PRO A 2 -59.44 30.60 17.45
C PRO A 2 -58.13 29.79 17.42
N THR A 3 -58.31 28.52 17.08
CA THR A 3 -57.52 27.31 17.32
C THR A 3 -57.05 26.65 16.01
N LEU A 4 -56.17 25.63 16.16
CA LEU A 4 -55.74 24.57 15.22
C LEU A 4 -54.42 24.89 14.46
N THR A 5 -53.39 24.03 14.39
CA THR A 5 -53.30 22.56 14.52
C THR A 5 -51.87 22.08 14.80
N ARG A 6 -51.80 20.88 15.39
CA ARG A 6 -50.64 20.04 15.78
C ARG A 6 -49.58 19.83 14.69
N GLY A 7 -48.34 19.73 15.13
CA GLY A 7 -47.24 19.07 14.42
C GLY A 7 -46.05 18.83 15.34
N ALA A 8 -46.06 17.71 16.07
CA ALA A 8 -44.94 17.26 16.90
C ALA A 8 -43.82 16.74 16.00
N ALA A 9 -42.60 17.25 16.17
CA ALA A 9 -41.39 16.59 15.67
C ALA A 9 -40.43 16.42 16.85
N LYS A 10 -40.33 15.15 17.26
CA LYS A 10 -39.49 14.63 18.34
C LYS A 10 -38.02 14.94 18.07
N ALA A 11 -37.31 15.30 19.14
CA ALA A 11 -35.86 15.28 19.21
C ALA A 11 -35.32 13.91 18.77
N VAL A 12 -34.47 13.89 17.75
CA VAL A 12 -33.71 12.71 17.35
C VAL A 12 -32.48 12.65 18.24
N SER A 13 -32.58 11.83 19.29
CA SER A 13 -31.47 11.47 20.17
C SER A 13 -30.43 10.69 19.36
N THR A 14 -29.25 11.27 19.19
CA THR A 14 -28.05 10.64 18.65
C THR A 14 -27.63 9.51 19.58
N LEU A 15 -27.92 8.26 19.19
CA LEU A 15 -27.44 7.07 19.87
C LEU A 15 -25.93 6.93 19.63
N PHE A 16 -25.17 7.22 20.67
CA PHE A 16 -23.78 6.82 20.82
C PHE A 16 -23.70 5.28 20.80
N PHE A 17 -23.27 4.72 19.66
CA PHE A 17 -22.83 3.33 19.61
C PHE A 17 -21.39 3.24 20.12
N ARG A 18 -21.23 3.04 21.42
CA ARG A 18 -19.99 2.55 22.04
C ARG A 18 -20.03 1.02 22.03
N GLY A 19 -19.63 0.41 20.92
CA GLY A 19 -19.50 -1.05 20.77
C GLY A 19 -18.04 -1.50 20.91
N LYS A 20 -17.66 -1.98 22.10
CA LYS A 20 -16.46 -2.81 22.32
C LYS A 20 -16.73 -4.18 21.73
N ASN A 21 -16.20 -4.48 20.55
CA ASN A 21 -16.23 -5.83 19.99
C ASN A 21 -14.82 -6.40 19.91
N CYS A 22 -14.51 -7.14 20.96
CA CYS A 22 -13.55 -8.24 20.98
C CYS A 22 -13.99 -9.29 19.95
N GLY A 23 -13.07 -9.80 19.14
CA GLY A 23 -13.38 -10.88 18.20
C GLY A 23 -12.34 -11.07 17.10
N LEU A 24 -11.05 -11.08 17.45
CA LEU A 24 -9.98 -11.59 16.61
C LEU A 24 -9.98 -13.11 16.74
N ALA A 25 -10.75 -13.82 15.91
CA ALA A 25 -10.63 -15.27 15.74
C ALA A 25 -11.43 -15.75 14.52
N LEU A 26 -10.85 -16.73 13.83
CA LEU A 26 -11.40 -17.55 12.74
C LEU A 26 -11.39 -16.94 11.33
N GLY A 27 -10.32 -17.28 10.60
CA GLY A 27 -10.28 -17.21 9.14
C GLY A 27 -9.07 -17.94 8.54
N LEU A 28 -8.61 -19.04 9.15
CA LEU A 28 -7.48 -19.86 8.67
C LEU A 28 -7.95 -21.28 8.35
N LEU A 29 -9.02 -21.43 7.57
CA LEU A 29 -9.43 -22.72 7.00
C LEU A 29 -10.13 -22.46 5.66
N GLY A 30 -9.40 -22.67 4.56
CA GLY A 30 -9.94 -22.52 3.21
C GLY A 30 -8.91 -22.64 2.09
N VAL A 31 -7.90 -23.50 2.23
CA VAL A 31 -6.99 -23.86 1.13
C VAL A 31 -7.29 -25.30 0.72
N SER A 32 -8.43 -25.53 0.05
CA SER A 32 -8.70 -26.84 -0.57
C SER A 32 -9.87 -26.76 -1.55
N ALA A 33 -9.68 -26.06 -2.66
CA ALA A 33 -10.36 -26.30 -3.94
C ALA A 33 -9.79 -25.30 -4.98
N VAL A 34 -8.57 -25.54 -5.45
CA VAL A 34 -8.15 -24.91 -6.71
C VAL A 34 -8.74 -25.82 -7.80
N PRO A 35 -9.70 -25.35 -8.62
CA PRO A 35 -10.12 -26.12 -9.79
C PRO A 35 -8.90 -26.34 -10.68
N ASP A 36 -8.82 -27.49 -11.33
CA ASP A 36 -7.69 -27.90 -12.17
C ASP A 36 -7.39 -26.81 -13.22
N LEU A 37 -6.43 -25.92 -12.92
CA LEU A 37 -6.02 -24.80 -13.77
C LEU A 37 -5.13 -25.35 -14.87
N ALA A 38 -5.66 -26.19 -15.75
CA ALA A 38 -5.00 -26.69 -16.96
C ALA A 38 -4.65 -25.57 -18.00
N GLN A 39 -4.70 -24.30 -17.58
CA GLN A 39 -4.41 -23.09 -18.34
C GLN A 39 -3.35 -22.20 -17.66
N ALA A 40 -2.86 -22.57 -16.46
CA ALA A 40 -1.88 -21.77 -15.69
C ALA A 40 -0.49 -22.40 -15.64
N GLN A 41 -0.28 -23.47 -16.41
CA GLN A 41 1.03 -24.10 -16.57
C GLN A 41 2.02 -23.05 -17.12
N GLY A 42 3.24 -23.03 -16.59
CA GLY A 42 4.21 -21.93 -16.76
C GLY A 42 3.89 -20.65 -15.98
N PHE A 43 2.63 -20.18 -15.93
CA PHE A 43 2.28 -18.93 -15.22
C PHE A 43 2.55 -19.01 -13.72
N LEU A 44 2.08 -20.05 -13.04
CA LEU A 44 2.33 -20.25 -11.61
C LEU A 44 3.67 -20.91 -11.33
N GLU A 45 4.09 -21.81 -12.22
CA GLU A 45 5.31 -22.62 -12.04
C GLU A 45 6.58 -21.76 -12.11
N ASP A 46 6.60 -20.79 -13.03
CA ASP A 46 7.71 -19.84 -13.17
C ASP A 46 7.47 -18.55 -12.35
N SER A 47 6.45 -18.53 -11.48
CA SER A 47 6.24 -17.40 -10.57
C SER A 47 7.33 -17.35 -9.52
N HIS A 48 7.82 -16.16 -9.23
CA HIS A 48 8.76 -15.92 -8.14
C HIS A 48 8.44 -14.60 -7.44
N GLY A 49 8.95 -14.46 -6.22
CA GLY A 49 8.75 -13.24 -5.46
C GLY A 49 9.93 -12.94 -4.56
N THR A 50 10.10 -11.66 -4.25
CA THR A 50 11.12 -11.16 -3.34
C THR A 50 10.48 -10.30 -2.27
N LEU A 51 10.92 -10.48 -1.03
CA LEU A 51 10.63 -9.59 0.08
C LEU A 51 11.95 -8.95 0.53
N THR A 52 12.04 -7.63 0.39
CA THR A 52 13.17 -6.86 0.90
C THR A 52 12.74 -6.05 2.11
N LEU A 53 13.40 -6.29 3.23
CA LEU A 53 13.27 -5.50 4.45
C LEU A 53 14.38 -4.46 4.45
N ARG A 54 14.03 -3.18 4.42
CA ARG A 54 15.00 -2.08 4.39
C ARG A 54 14.84 -1.20 5.62
N ASN A 55 15.70 -1.39 6.61
CA ASN A 55 15.85 -0.42 7.69
C ASN A 55 16.81 0.69 7.23
N TYR A 56 16.40 1.95 7.28
CA TYR A 56 17.21 3.04 6.73
C TYR A 56 17.11 4.32 7.56
N TYR A 57 18.24 4.73 8.11
CA TYR A 57 18.44 6.00 8.79
C TYR A 57 19.20 6.94 7.85
N MET A 58 18.66 8.14 7.63
CA MET A 58 19.29 9.17 6.81
C MET A 58 19.45 10.45 7.61
N ASP A 59 20.66 11.00 7.57
CA ASP A 59 21.03 12.22 8.26
C ASP A 59 21.84 13.10 7.31
N ARG A 60 21.32 14.28 7.02
CA ARG A 60 21.94 15.28 6.17
C ARG A 60 22.02 16.60 6.92
N ASP A 61 23.24 17.03 7.18
CA ASP A 61 23.57 18.27 7.86
C ASP A 61 24.03 19.31 6.80
N TYR A 62 23.28 20.40 6.67
CA TYR A 62 23.56 21.45 5.68
C TYR A 62 24.48 22.51 6.29
N LYS A 63 25.44 23.00 5.49
CA LYS A 63 26.45 23.97 5.93
C LYS A 63 26.26 25.36 5.31
N ASP A 64 25.13 25.58 4.66
CA ASP A 64 24.75 26.85 4.05
C ASP A 64 23.70 27.59 4.90
N ASP A 65 23.39 28.83 4.52
CA ASP A 65 22.35 29.65 5.16
C ASP A 65 20.94 29.32 4.60
N GLY A 66 20.72 28.04 4.27
CA GLY A 66 19.48 27.56 3.68
C GLY A 66 18.29 27.56 4.65
N ALA A 67 17.10 27.30 4.13
CA ALA A 67 15.86 27.27 4.91
C ALA A 67 15.82 26.13 5.97
N LYS A 68 16.68 25.11 5.85
CA LYS A 68 16.82 24.02 6.81
C LYS A 68 18.30 23.80 7.14
N THR A 69 18.60 23.62 8.42
CA THR A 69 19.96 23.30 8.89
C THR A 69 20.27 21.81 8.82
N ALA A 70 19.26 20.93 8.93
CA ALA A 70 19.42 19.49 8.75
C ALA A 70 18.12 18.80 8.30
N THR A 71 18.23 17.66 7.63
CA THR A 71 17.15 16.68 7.45
C THR A 71 17.58 15.33 8.01
N ARG A 72 16.74 14.71 8.84
CA ARG A 72 17.05 13.49 9.56
C ARG A 72 15.78 12.67 9.80
N GLU A 73 15.76 11.47 9.25
CA GLU A 73 14.62 10.55 9.36
C GLU A 73 15.07 9.10 9.46
N TRP A 74 14.31 8.28 10.18
CA TRP A 74 14.48 6.84 10.27
C TRP A 74 13.20 6.14 9.86
N ALA A 75 13.31 5.18 8.93
CA ALA A 75 12.18 4.42 8.45
C ALA A 75 12.51 2.94 8.26
N GLN A 76 11.45 2.12 8.32
CA GLN A 76 11.47 0.72 7.90
C GLN A 76 10.63 0.58 6.63
N GLY A 77 11.27 0.09 5.57
CA GLY A 77 10.63 -0.25 4.31
C GLY A 77 10.41 -1.75 4.15
N PHE A 78 9.30 -2.10 3.50
CA PHE A 78 8.98 -3.43 3.02
C PHE A 78 8.72 -3.31 1.52
N ILE A 79 9.55 -3.96 0.72
CA ILE A 79 9.40 -4.01 -0.74
C ILE A 79 9.07 -5.44 -1.11
N ILE A 80 7.88 -5.65 -1.64
CA ILE A 80 7.41 -6.94 -2.11
C ILE A 80 7.34 -6.85 -3.63
N ASN A 81 8.07 -7.71 -4.32
CA ASN A 81 7.89 -7.92 -5.75
C ASN A 81 7.37 -9.34 -5.95
N ALA A 82 6.30 -9.49 -6.73
CA ALA A 82 5.76 -10.76 -7.16
C ALA A 82 5.69 -10.73 -8.68
N GLU A 83 6.37 -11.66 -9.33
CA GLU A 83 6.43 -11.77 -10.77
C GLU A 83 5.88 -13.14 -11.15
N SER A 84 4.85 -13.16 -11.99
CA SER A 84 4.36 -14.43 -12.54
C SER A 84 5.28 -14.96 -13.64
N GLY A 85 5.10 -16.21 -14.02
CA GLY A 85 5.60 -16.73 -15.28
C GLY A 85 4.84 -16.17 -16.49
N PHE A 86 4.90 -16.90 -17.60
CA PHE A 86 4.05 -16.66 -18.76
C PHE A 86 3.14 -17.86 -18.98
N THR A 87 1.89 -17.62 -19.36
CA THR A 87 0.99 -18.69 -19.81
C THR A 87 1.56 -19.41 -21.03
N GLU A 88 1.26 -20.70 -21.16
CA GLU A 88 1.60 -21.47 -22.36
C GLU A 88 0.88 -20.95 -23.62
N GLY A 89 1.57 -21.05 -24.76
CA GLY A 89 1.02 -20.70 -26.07
C GLY A 89 1.99 -19.88 -26.94
N PRO A 90 1.58 -19.54 -28.17
CA PRO A 90 2.39 -18.72 -29.07
C PRO A 90 2.61 -17.30 -28.55
N VAL A 91 1.68 -16.78 -27.75
CA VAL A 91 1.78 -15.52 -27.00
C VAL A 91 1.58 -15.84 -25.53
N GLY A 92 2.61 -15.61 -24.73
CA GLY A 92 2.56 -15.79 -23.28
C GLY A 92 2.07 -14.52 -22.59
N PHE A 93 1.14 -14.65 -21.66
CA PHE A 93 0.62 -13.57 -20.83
C PHE A 93 1.16 -13.71 -19.41
N GLY A 94 1.49 -12.58 -18.79
CA GLY A 94 1.96 -12.51 -17.42
C GLY A 94 1.46 -11.25 -16.71
N LEU A 95 1.55 -11.26 -15.39
CA LEU A 95 1.24 -10.15 -14.50
C LEU A 95 2.30 -10.04 -13.39
N ASP A 96 2.85 -8.85 -13.21
CA ASP A 96 3.74 -8.51 -12.10
C ASP A 96 3.03 -7.57 -11.13
N ALA A 97 3.39 -7.66 -9.85
CA ALA A 97 2.92 -6.79 -8.79
C ALA A 97 4.09 -6.34 -7.91
N ARG A 98 4.17 -5.04 -7.64
CA ARG A 98 5.14 -4.44 -6.72
C ARG A 98 4.42 -3.65 -5.64
N THR A 99 4.67 -4.01 -4.39
CA THR A 99 4.13 -3.32 -3.22
C THR A 99 5.27 -2.70 -2.44
N LEU A 100 5.11 -1.42 -2.12
CA LEU A 100 5.97 -0.67 -1.23
C LEU A 100 5.18 -0.33 0.02
N VAL A 101 5.73 -0.61 1.19
CA VAL A 101 5.21 -0.13 2.48
C VAL A 101 6.35 0.53 3.23
N GLY A 102 6.14 1.74 3.73
CA GLY A 102 7.09 2.43 4.58
C GLY A 102 6.45 2.76 5.92
N VAL A 103 7.18 2.54 7.00
CA VAL A 103 6.78 2.86 8.37
C VAL A 103 7.83 3.81 8.95
N LYS A 104 7.36 4.93 9.49
CA LYS A 104 8.20 5.90 10.19
C LYS A 104 8.62 5.35 11.55
N LEU A 105 9.91 5.42 11.83
CA LEU A 105 10.47 5.11 13.14
C LEU A 105 10.87 6.40 13.88
N ASP A 106 11.40 7.39 13.17
CA ASP A 106 11.70 8.72 13.70
C ASP A 106 11.62 9.79 12.60
N SER A 107 10.93 10.90 12.89
CA SER A 107 10.97 12.14 12.11
C SER A 107 10.33 13.26 12.94
N LEU A 108 10.79 14.48 12.71
CA LEU A 108 10.22 15.70 13.29
C LEU A 108 9.95 16.72 12.16
N PRO A 109 8.93 17.60 12.27
CA PRO A 109 8.55 18.51 11.19
C PRO A 109 9.69 19.44 10.75
N ASP A 110 10.55 19.86 11.68
CA ASP A 110 11.72 20.70 11.42
C ASP A 110 12.85 19.96 10.71
N ARG A 111 12.94 18.63 10.88
CA ARG A 111 13.97 17.76 10.29
C ARG A 111 13.46 16.78 9.22
N SER A 112 12.22 16.92 8.78
CA SER A 112 11.62 16.08 7.74
C SER A 112 12.11 16.44 6.32
N GLY A 113 11.90 15.55 5.35
CA GLY A 113 12.20 15.84 3.94
C GLY A 113 13.49 15.19 3.44
N THR A 114 13.80 14.01 3.94
CA THR A 114 14.87 13.14 3.41
C THR A 114 14.44 12.35 2.16
N GLU A 115 13.18 12.46 1.76
CA GLU A 115 12.51 11.67 0.71
C GLU A 115 12.27 10.19 1.08
N LEU A 116 12.57 9.78 2.31
CA LEU A 116 12.22 8.45 2.81
C LEU A 116 10.73 8.29 3.09
N LEU A 117 10.07 9.38 3.47
CA LEU A 117 8.68 9.41 3.91
C LEU A 117 7.94 10.52 3.15
N PRO A 118 6.69 10.29 2.73
CA PRO A 118 5.85 11.35 2.19
C PRO A 118 5.65 12.45 3.22
N ILE A 119 5.80 13.70 2.78
CA ILE A 119 5.60 14.89 3.62
C ILE A 119 4.23 15.48 3.33
N SER A 120 3.47 15.71 4.39
CA SER A 120 2.18 16.40 4.32
C SER A 120 2.37 17.87 3.91
N ALA A 121 1.65 18.30 2.87
CA ALA A 121 1.73 19.66 2.35
C ALA A 121 1.11 20.71 3.31
N SER A 122 0.27 20.30 4.25
CA SER A 122 -0.42 21.24 5.16
C SER A 122 0.41 21.58 6.41
N ASP A 123 1.19 20.63 6.93
CA ASP A 123 1.87 20.78 8.21
C ASP A 123 3.34 20.34 8.22
N GLY A 124 3.88 19.93 7.07
CA GLY A 124 5.30 19.57 6.91
C GLY A 124 5.71 18.30 7.65
N ARG A 125 4.74 17.53 8.18
CA ARG A 125 5.00 16.29 8.90
C ARG A 125 5.20 15.12 7.96
N ALA A 126 6.17 14.28 8.28
CA ALA A 126 6.31 12.97 7.65
C ALA A 126 5.16 12.06 8.08
N ALA A 127 4.55 11.38 7.12
CA ALA A 127 3.51 10.38 7.39
C ALA A 127 4.03 9.26 8.30
N ASP A 128 3.17 8.73 9.18
CA ASP A 128 3.52 7.60 10.05
C ASP A 128 3.70 6.31 9.25
N GLU A 129 2.91 6.13 8.20
CA GLU A 129 3.04 5.03 7.26
C GLU A 129 2.65 5.50 5.86
N TYR A 130 3.12 4.77 4.85
CA TYR A 130 2.59 4.88 3.49
C TYR A 130 2.68 3.53 2.78
N SER A 131 1.81 3.36 1.78
CA SER A 131 1.88 2.19 0.91
C SER A 131 1.59 2.56 -0.54
N ARG A 132 2.20 1.82 -1.48
CA ARG A 132 1.92 1.91 -2.91
C ARG A 132 1.86 0.51 -3.49
N LEU A 133 0.83 0.25 -4.28
CA LEU A 133 0.71 -0.95 -5.12
C LEU A 133 0.85 -0.55 -6.58
N ALA A 134 1.72 -1.26 -7.27
CA ALA A 134 2.05 -1.10 -8.68
C ALA A 134 1.79 -2.44 -9.38
N LEU A 135 1.08 -2.42 -10.51
CA LEU A 135 0.78 -3.60 -11.31
C LEU A 135 1.31 -3.42 -12.72
N THR A 136 1.80 -4.51 -13.31
CA THR A 136 2.41 -4.52 -14.63
C THR A 136 1.90 -5.71 -15.42
N GLY A 137 1.17 -5.48 -16.51
CA GLY A 137 0.86 -6.52 -17.48
C GLY A 137 2.08 -6.81 -18.34
N LYS A 138 2.37 -8.08 -18.64
CA LYS A 138 3.45 -8.48 -19.53
C LYS A 138 2.99 -9.48 -20.59
N LEU A 139 3.53 -9.33 -21.79
CA LEU A 139 3.27 -10.16 -22.96
C LEU A 139 4.60 -10.63 -23.52
N LYS A 140 4.72 -11.91 -23.88
CA LYS A 140 5.91 -12.46 -24.51
C LYS A 140 5.55 -13.15 -25.82
N PHE A 141 6.23 -12.76 -26.89
CA PHE A 141 6.19 -13.45 -28.17
C PHE A 141 7.62 -13.79 -28.57
N ARG A 142 7.96 -15.08 -28.54
CA ARG A 142 9.34 -15.60 -28.71
C ARG A 142 10.29 -14.97 -27.70
N GLU A 143 11.26 -14.17 -28.14
CA GLU A 143 12.25 -13.49 -27.30
C GLU A 143 11.86 -12.03 -26.98
N THR A 144 10.79 -11.53 -27.59
CA THR A 144 10.31 -10.17 -27.36
C THR A 144 9.33 -10.15 -26.20
N THR A 145 9.59 -9.30 -25.20
CA THR A 145 8.69 -9.06 -24.07
C THR A 145 8.22 -7.60 -24.09
N ILE A 146 6.91 -7.41 -23.97
CA ILE A 146 6.26 -6.11 -23.85
C ILE A 146 5.67 -6.02 -22.44
N LYS A 147 5.93 -4.92 -21.73
CA LYS A 147 5.34 -4.62 -20.42
C LYS A 147 4.53 -3.33 -20.47
N THR A 148 3.43 -3.26 -19.73
CA THR A 148 2.57 -2.09 -19.62
C THR A 148 2.05 -1.91 -18.20
N GLY A 149 1.95 -0.68 -17.72
CA GLY A 149 1.62 -0.34 -16.34
C GLY A 149 2.79 0.35 -15.65
N ASP A 150 3.01 0.03 -14.38
CA ASP A 150 4.15 0.54 -13.60
C ASP A 150 5.38 -0.34 -13.95
N VAL A 151 6.40 0.22 -14.63
CA VAL A 151 7.55 -0.52 -15.21
C VAL A 151 8.89 -0.03 -14.67
#